data_AF-A0A1U7F414-F1
#
_entry.id   AF-A0A1U7F414-F1
#
_cell.length_a   1.000
_cell.length_b   1.000
_cell.length_c   1.000
_cell.angle_alpha   90.00
_cell.angle_beta   90.00
_cell.angle_gamma   90.00
#
_symmetry.space_group_name_H-M   'P 1'
#
loop_
_entity.id
_entity.type
_entity.pdbx_description
1 polymer ?
#
loop_
_entity_poly.entity_id
_entity_poly.type
_entity_poly.pdbx_seq_one_letter_code
_entity_poly.pdbx_strand_id
1 'polypeptide(L)'
;MSKSGDVSQVELLLINRTLLAIVGALLPGIGCCMCIVYIYVFEFHRVEKSVVPVCDNTRNVLPPISYIIGIWEPTRTAWLCMMFINFPARIMYPFFYNCLYKRSNSSYANSWWYKMLNQLLMHTLLLEALALVIITIFDVVSSFYIHATAFGIWLITLCFNMLILILLCYFSGERESSKASSWLFHLKLMLFATTVVLSLSMSCTYLYAVAKCHQFIYALFSISEYILVPINSLFYFFIYWDCSNISIRLMGN
;
A
#
# COMPACT_ATOMS: atom_id res chain seq x y z
N MET A 1 -32.85 0.54 -24.46
CA MET A 1 -32.77 -0.67 -23.62
C MET A 1 -31.46 -0.73 -22.83
N SER A 2 -31.14 0.28 -22.00
CA SER A 2 -30.04 0.24 -21.02
C SER A 2 -30.43 1.09 -19.81
N LYS A 3 -31.18 0.52 -18.87
CA LYS A 3 -31.42 1.13 -17.54
C LYS A 3 -31.23 0.12 -16.41
N SER A 4 -31.61 -1.15 -16.60
CA SER A 4 -31.38 -2.19 -15.58
C SER A 4 -29.91 -2.63 -15.49
N GLY A 5 -29.16 -2.61 -16.59
CA GLY A 5 -27.73 -2.94 -16.62
C GLY A 5 -26.84 -1.88 -15.98
N ASP A 6 -27.21 -0.60 -16.09
CA ASP A 6 -26.44 0.50 -15.48
C ASP A 6 -26.63 0.55 -13.96
N VAL A 7 -27.86 0.34 -13.47
CA VAL A 7 -28.15 0.30 -12.02
C VAL A 7 -27.41 -0.86 -11.34
N SER A 8 -27.39 -2.06 -11.93
CA SER A 8 -26.68 -3.21 -11.35
C SER A 8 -25.16 -3.01 -11.34
N GLN A 9 -24.59 -2.36 -12.36
CA GLN A 9 -23.18 -1.97 -12.36
C GLN A 9 -22.88 -0.95 -11.26
N VAL A 10 -23.74 0.06 -11.06
CA VAL A 10 -23.58 1.06 -9.99
C VAL A 10 -23.68 0.42 -8.61
N GLU A 11 -24.67 -0.43 -8.36
CA GLU A 11 -24.83 -1.14 -7.08
C GLU A 11 -23.64 -2.05 -6.78
N LEU A 12 -23.16 -2.79 -7.78
CA LEU A 12 -21.96 -3.61 -7.68
C LEU A 12 -20.73 -2.74 -7.36
N LEU A 13 -20.57 -1.59 -8.02
CA LEU A 13 -19.47 -0.65 -7.74
C LEU A 13 -19.55 -0.05 -6.32
N LEU A 14 -20.76 0.24 -5.83
CA LEU A 14 -20.99 0.82 -4.49
C LEU A 14 -20.72 -0.19 -3.38
N ILE A 15 -21.25 -1.42 -3.47
CA ILE A 15 -20.95 -2.50 -2.52
C ILE A 15 -19.45 -2.79 -2.52
N ASN A 16 -18.84 -2.81 -3.70
CA ASN A 16 -17.42 -3.04 -3.83
C ASN A 16 -16.59 -1.91 -3.21
N ARG A 17 -17.00 -0.64 -3.23
CA ARG A 17 -16.16 0.44 -2.68
C ARG A 17 -15.85 0.28 -1.19
N THR A 18 -16.85 -0.08 -0.39
CA THR A 18 -16.69 -0.24 1.06
C THR A 18 -15.84 -1.47 1.36
N LEU A 19 -16.08 -2.57 0.63
CA LEU A 19 -15.25 -3.77 0.70
C LEU A 19 -13.80 -3.45 0.35
N LEU A 20 -13.54 -2.71 -0.74
CA LEU A 20 -12.19 -2.34 -1.15
C LEU A 20 -11.50 -1.43 -0.14
N ALA A 21 -12.22 -0.46 0.43
CA ALA A 21 -11.67 0.45 1.41
C ALA A 21 -11.33 -0.28 2.73
N ILE A 22 -12.25 -1.10 3.25
CA ILE A 22 -12.06 -1.79 4.52
C ILE A 22 -11.14 -2.99 4.36
N VAL A 23 -11.51 -3.95 3.50
CA VAL A 23 -10.77 -5.21 3.33
C VAL A 23 -9.52 -4.98 2.49
N GLY A 24 -9.62 -4.24 1.39
CA GLY A 24 -8.48 -4.00 0.50
C GLY A 24 -7.43 -3.04 1.09
N ALA A 25 -7.83 -2.04 1.88
CA ALA A 25 -6.89 -1.05 2.40
C ALA A 25 -6.63 -1.19 3.91
N LEU A 26 -7.66 -1.10 4.74
CA LEU A 26 -7.50 -0.96 6.20
C LEU A 26 -7.12 -2.27 6.90
N LEU A 27 -7.62 -3.42 6.44
CA LEU A 27 -7.35 -4.72 7.06
C LEU A 27 -5.84 -5.00 7.27
N PRO A 28 -4.96 -4.89 6.26
CA PRO A 28 -3.53 -5.12 6.46
C PRO A 28 -2.88 -4.01 7.32
N GLY A 29 -3.32 -2.75 7.20
CA GLY A 29 -2.77 -1.66 8.01
C GLY A 29 -3.05 -1.83 9.50
N ILE A 30 -4.33 -2.02 9.85
CA ILE A 30 -4.77 -2.30 11.22
C ILE A 30 -4.16 -3.61 11.71
N GLY A 31 -4.18 -4.65 10.88
CA GLY A 31 -3.59 -5.94 11.17
C GLY A 31 -2.12 -5.87 11.55
N CYS A 32 -1.32 -5.16 10.76
CA CYS A 32 0.09 -4.92 11.03
C CYS A 32 0.27 -4.20 12.38
N CYS A 33 -0.49 -3.13 12.63
CA CYS A 33 -0.44 -2.39 13.89
C CYS A 33 -0.78 -3.29 15.09
N MET A 34 -1.81 -4.14 14.96
CA MET A 34 -2.20 -5.10 16.00
C MET A 34 -1.10 -6.13 16.26
N CYS A 35 -0.45 -6.66 15.21
CA CYS A 35 0.68 -7.58 15.36
C CYS A 35 1.86 -6.91 16.09
N ILE A 36 2.18 -5.66 15.74
CA ILE A 36 3.23 -4.88 16.41
C ILE A 36 2.89 -4.72 17.90
N VAL A 37 1.70 -4.18 18.21
CA VAL A 37 1.26 -3.98 19.61
C VAL A 37 1.27 -5.30 20.39
N TYR A 38 0.80 -6.39 19.78
CA TYR A 38 0.79 -7.71 20.41
C TYR A 38 2.18 -8.15 20.84
N ILE A 39 3.19 -8.05 19.95
CA ILE A 39 4.57 -8.43 20.29
C ILE A 39 5.12 -7.56 21.41
N TYR A 40 4.90 -6.24 21.39
CA TYR A 40 5.41 -5.37 22.45
C TYR A 40 4.73 -5.57 23.80
N VAL A 41 3.44 -5.94 23.83
CA VAL A 41 2.69 -6.11 25.08
C VAL A 41 2.87 -7.51 25.66
N PHE A 42 2.83 -8.55 24.84
CA PHE A 42 2.77 -9.95 25.31
C PHE A 42 4.06 -10.73 25.08
N GLU A 43 4.87 -10.36 24.08
CA GLU A 43 6.07 -11.12 23.70
C GLU A 43 7.33 -10.26 23.62
N PHE A 44 7.44 -9.25 24.49
CA PHE A 44 8.56 -8.30 24.50
C PHE A 44 9.93 -8.97 24.59
N HIS A 45 10.02 -10.13 25.26
CA HIS A 45 11.25 -10.92 25.36
C HIS A 45 11.83 -11.34 23.99
N ARG A 46 11.00 -11.43 22.94
CA ARG A 46 11.47 -11.72 21.56
C ARG A 46 12.15 -10.50 20.94
N VAL A 47 11.63 -9.31 21.22
CA VAL A 47 12.22 -8.03 20.83
C VAL A 47 13.61 -7.91 21.43
N GLU A 48 13.76 -8.13 22.74
CA GLU A 48 15.04 -8.03 23.46
C GLU A 48 16.12 -9.00 22.94
N LYS A 49 15.72 -10.20 22.50
CA LYS A 49 16.62 -11.24 21.99
C LYS A 49 16.88 -11.13 20.49
N SER A 50 16.20 -10.23 19.79
CA SER A 50 16.34 -10.11 18.34
C SER A 50 17.67 -9.46 17.96
N VAL A 51 18.34 -10.01 16.95
CA VAL A 51 19.65 -9.57 16.46
C VAL A 51 19.57 -9.15 14.99
N VAL A 52 20.46 -8.25 14.59
CA VAL A 52 20.60 -7.86 13.17
C VAL A 52 21.11 -9.09 12.40
N PRO A 53 20.47 -9.52 11.30
CA PRO A 53 20.76 -10.81 10.67
C PRO A 53 22.18 -10.97 10.10
N VAL A 54 22.87 -9.86 9.79
CA VAL A 54 24.24 -9.86 9.25
C VAL A 54 25.28 -9.55 10.35
N CYS A 55 24.84 -9.17 11.54
CA CYS A 55 25.72 -8.72 12.62
C CYS A 55 25.37 -9.49 13.90
N ASP A 56 25.94 -10.70 14.05
CA ASP A 56 25.62 -11.67 15.10
C ASP A 56 25.63 -11.11 16.54
N ASN A 57 26.43 -10.07 16.80
CA ASN A 57 26.57 -9.45 18.12
C ASN A 57 25.81 -8.13 18.29
N THR A 58 25.08 -7.68 17.26
CA THR A 58 24.35 -6.41 17.29
C THR A 58 22.88 -6.67 17.59
N ARG A 59 22.43 -6.24 18.77
CA ARG A 59 21.02 -6.34 19.15
C ARG A 59 20.16 -5.38 18.32
N ASN A 60 18.97 -5.81 17.97
CA ASN A 60 17.96 -4.93 17.41
C ASN A 60 17.29 -4.17 18.55
N VAL A 61 17.39 -2.85 18.52
CA VAL A 61 16.61 -1.99 19.41
C VAL A 61 15.13 -1.99 19.00
N LEU A 62 14.87 -2.06 17.70
CA LEU A 62 13.53 -2.12 17.12
C LEU A 62 13.54 -3.14 15.96
N PRO A 63 12.89 -4.31 16.11
CA PRO A 63 12.81 -5.29 15.04
C PRO A 63 11.99 -4.73 13.86
N PRO A 64 12.43 -4.97 12.62
CA PRO A 64 11.63 -4.70 11.43
C PRO A 64 10.29 -5.43 11.47
N ILE A 65 9.30 -4.91 10.75
CA ILE A 65 7.97 -5.51 10.64
C ILE A 65 8.09 -6.94 10.11
N SER A 66 8.97 -7.18 9.14
CA SER A 66 9.23 -8.50 8.57
C SER A 66 9.57 -9.60 9.58
N TYR A 67 10.16 -9.26 10.73
CA TYR A 67 10.35 -10.22 11.83
C TYR A 67 9.04 -10.53 12.56
N ILE A 68 8.28 -9.48 12.87
CA ILE A 68 7.03 -9.55 13.64
C ILE A 68 5.97 -10.36 12.88
N ILE A 69 5.71 -10.01 11.62
CA ILE A 69 4.65 -10.65 10.82
C ILE A 69 5.16 -11.79 9.93
N GLY A 70 6.47 -11.95 9.76
CA GLY A 70 7.04 -12.94 8.85
C GLY A 70 7.63 -14.17 9.55
N ILE A 71 8.06 -14.06 10.81
CA ILE A 71 8.75 -15.14 11.53
C ILE A 71 8.03 -15.55 12.81
N TRP A 72 7.62 -14.57 13.63
CA TRP A 72 7.14 -14.87 14.97
C TRP A 72 5.68 -15.30 14.95
N GLU A 73 5.39 -16.41 15.62
CA GLU A 73 4.02 -16.85 15.89
C GLU A 73 3.56 -16.32 17.25
N PRO A 74 2.28 -15.93 17.39
CA PRO A 74 1.16 -16.17 16.46
C PRO A 74 0.92 -15.07 15.40
N THR A 75 1.73 -14.01 15.39
CA THR A 75 1.53 -12.83 14.53
C THR A 75 1.69 -13.14 13.05
N ARG A 76 2.59 -14.07 12.70
CA ARG A 76 2.74 -14.59 11.34
C ARG A 76 1.48 -15.28 10.83
N THR A 77 0.91 -16.21 11.59
CA THR A 77 -0.36 -16.85 11.22
C THR A 77 -1.48 -15.81 11.06
N ALA A 78 -1.61 -14.87 12.00
CA ALA A 78 -2.60 -13.80 11.91
C ALA A 78 -2.43 -12.95 10.64
N TRP A 79 -1.19 -12.56 10.33
CA TRP A 79 -0.84 -11.81 9.13
C TRP A 79 -1.21 -12.57 7.85
N LEU A 80 -0.88 -13.85 7.76
CA LEU A 80 -1.23 -14.70 6.62
C LEU A 80 -2.75 -14.79 6.40
N CYS A 81 -3.54 -14.96 7.47
CA CYS A 81 -4.99 -14.94 7.38
C CYS A 81 -5.53 -13.61 6.84
N MET A 82 -4.99 -12.49 7.33
CA MET A 82 -5.39 -11.16 6.85
C MET A 82 -5.01 -10.94 5.39
N MET A 83 -3.82 -11.38 4.97
CA MET A 83 -3.36 -11.28 3.59
C MET A 83 -4.19 -12.15 2.64
N PHE A 84 -4.63 -13.33 3.07
CA PHE A 84 -5.51 -14.19 2.28
C PHE A 84 -6.86 -13.53 1.98
N ILE A 85 -7.40 -12.76 2.93
CA ILE A 85 -8.65 -12.01 2.77
C ILE A 85 -8.41 -10.70 1.99
N ASN A 86 -7.29 -10.01 2.24
CA ASN A 86 -6.93 -8.74 1.62
C ASN A 86 -6.61 -8.87 0.12
N PHE A 87 -5.89 -9.92 -0.27
CA PHE A 87 -5.33 -10.05 -1.61
C PHE A 87 -6.39 -10.06 -2.72
N PRO A 88 -7.50 -10.82 -2.64
CA PRO A 88 -8.58 -10.76 -3.62
C PRO A 88 -9.16 -9.34 -3.78
N ALA A 89 -9.35 -8.62 -2.66
CA ALA A 89 -9.82 -7.24 -2.70
C ALA A 89 -8.78 -6.32 -3.37
N ARG A 90 -7.48 -6.53 -3.15
CA ARG A 90 -6.42 -5.76 -3.80
C ARG A 90 -6.33 -5.98 -5.31
N ILE A 91 -6.58 -7.19 -5.81
CA ILE A 91 -6.61 -7.47 -7.26
C ILE A 91 -7.70 -6.67 -7.98
N MET A 92 -8.74 -6.24 -7.28
CA MET A 92 -9.82 -5.43 -7.87
C MET A 92 -9.40 -3.97 -8.10
N TYR A 93 -8.44 -3.43 -7.34
CA TYR A 93 -8.02 -2.01 -7.41
C TYR A 93 -7.70 -1.52 -8.83
N PRO A 94 -6.86 -2.23 -9.62
CA PRO A 94 -6.64 -1.90 -11.02
C PRO A 94 -7.96 -1.63 -11.77
N PHE A 95 -8.89 -2.58 -11.76
CA PHE A 95 -10.13 -2.49 -12.54
C PHE A 95 -10.98 -1.25 -12.19
N PHE A 96 -11.04 -0.90 -10.91
CA PHE A 96 -11.74 0.29 -10.45
C PHE A 96 -11.09 1.58 -10.94
N TYR A 97 -9.78 1.73 -10.77
CA TYR A 97 -9.07 2.93 -11.23
C TYR A 97 -9.09 3.07 -12.75
N ASN A 98 -8.94 1.97 -13.48
CA ASN A 98 -9.06 2.02 -14.94
C ASN A 98 -10.46 2.40 -15.40
N CYS A 99 -11.52 1.93 -14.74
CA CYS A 99 -12.89 2.39 -15.02
C CYS A 99 -13.04 3.89 -14.75
N LEU A 100 -12.57 4.36 -13.59
CA LEU A 100 -12.63 5.77 -13.17
C LEU A 100 -11.96 6.70 -14.20
N TYR A 101 -10.72 6.40 -14.58
CA TYR A 101 -9.92 7.29 -15.41
C TYR A 101 -10.24 7.17 -16.90
N LYS A 102 -10.66 5.99 -17.38
CA LYS A 102 -11.12 5.81 -18.77
C LYS A 102 -12.44 6.55 -19.03
N ARG A 103 -13.29 6.69 -18.01
CA ARG A 103 -14.58 7.39 -18.07
C ARG A 103 -14.50 8.84 -17.55
N SER A 104 -13.30 9.43 -17.55
CA SER A 104 -13.12 10.85 -17.25
C SER A 104 -13.61 11.71 -18.42
N ASN A 105 -14.31 12.81 -18.10
CA ASN A 105 -14.75 13.81 -19.07
C ASN A 105 -13.65 14.82 -19.45
N SER A 106 -12.41 14.61 -18.99
CA SER A 106 -11.28 15.49 -19.29
C SER A 106 -10.88 15.42 -20.76
N SER A 107 -10.44 16.55 -21.33
CA SER A 107 -9.85 16.61 -22.68
C SER A 107 -8.65 15.66 -22.83
N TYR A 108 -7.93 15.40 -21.73
CA TYR A 108 -6.78 14.50 -21.69
C TYR A 108 -7.16 13.03 -21.74
N ALA A 109 -8.39 12.63 -21.41
CA ALA A 109 -8.81 11.23 -21.34
C ALA A 109 -8.62 10.48 -22.67
N ASN A 110 -8.67 11.20 -23.81
CA ASN A 110 -8.45 10.63 -25.13
C ASN A 110 -6.98 10.59 -25.57
N SER A 111 -6.08 11.32 -24.90
CA SER A 111 -4.67 11.39 -25.26
C SER A 111 -3.95 10.06 -25.02
N TRP A 112 -2.97 9.75 -25.87
CA TRP A 112 -2.22 8.50 -25.81
C TRP A 112 -1.44 8.34 -24.49
N TRP A 113 -0.77 9.40 -24.02
CA TRP A 113 0.05 9.35 -22.81
C TRP A 113 -0.81 9.12 -21.55
N TYR A 114 -2.01 9.70 -21.48
CA TYR A 114 -2.93 9.52 -20.36
C TYR A 114 -3.44 8.08 -20.31
N LYS A 115 -3.78 7.50 -21.46
CA LYS A 115 -4.12 6.08 -21.60
C LYS A 115 -2.95 5.19 -21.18
N MET A 116 -1.72 5.52 -21.59
CA MET A 116 -0.52 4.80 -21.20
C MET A 116 -0.26 4.85 -19.69
N LEU A 117 -0.40 6.03 -19.06
CA LEU A 117 -0.28 6.16 -17.60
C LEU A 117 -1.31 5.32 -16.85
N ASN A 118 -2.57 5.34 -17.32
CA ASN A 118 -3.61 4.51 -16.74
C ASN A 118 -3.33 3.01 -16.92
N GLN A 119 -2.80 2.59 -18.08
CA GLN A 119 -2.33 1.21 -18.25
C GLN A 119 -1.15 0.88 -17.35
N LEU A 120 -0.17 1.77 -17.20
CA LEU A 120 0.96 1.56 -16.31
C LEU A 120 0.48 1.36 -14.86
N LEU A 121 -0.44 2.20 -14.39
CA LEU A 121 -1.08 2.07 -13.08
C LEU A 121 -1.69 0.68 -12.86
N MET A 122 -2.40 0.14 -13.85
CA MET A 122 -2.98 -1.21 -13.75
C MET A 122 -1.94 -2.27 -13.42
N HIS A 123 -0.82 -2.24 -14.15
CA HIS A 123 0.25 -3.21 -14.01
C HIS A 123 1.00 -3.01 -12.69
N THR A 124 1.30 -1.77 -12.32
CA THR A 124 2.04 -1.46 -11.08
C THR A 124 1.20 -1.70 -9.83
N LEU A 125 -0.13 -1.53 -9.87
CA LEU A 125 -1.02 -1.91 -8.77
C LEU A 125 -1.05 -3.43 -8.56
N LEU A 126 -1.13 -4.20 -9.65
CA LEU A 126 -1.06 -5.66 -9.57
C LEU A 126 0.30 -6.13 -9.07
N LEU A 127 1.38 -5.54 -9.57
CA LEU A 127 2.75 -5.87 -9.18
C LEU A 127 3.02 -5.54 -7.70
N GLU A 128 2.50 -4.42 -7.19
CA GLU A 128 2.60 -4.08 -5.76
C GLU A 128 1.92 -5.14 -4.90
N ALA A 129 0.69 -5.54 -5.26
CA ALA A 129 -0.05 -6.55 -4.51
C ALA A 129 0.64 -7.92 -4.53
N LEU A 130 1.18 -8.33 -5.69
CA LEU A 130 1.96 -9.56 -5.82
C LEU A 130 3.26 -9.50 -5.01
N ALA A 131 3.97 -8.38 -5.05
CA ALA A 131 5.18 -8.17 -4.26
C ALA A 131 4.88 -8.30 -2.76
N LEU A 132 3.79 -7.71 -2.27
CA LEU A 132 3.36 -7.84 -0.88
C LEU A 132 3.08 -9.29 -0.46
N VAL A 133 2.48 -10.09 -1.34
CA VAL A 133 2.28 -11.53 -1.12
C VAL A 133 3.61 -12.27 -1.07
N ILE A 134 4.54 -11.99 -2.00
CA ILE A 134 5.87 -12.63 -2.03
C ILE A 134 6.67 -12.31 -0.77
N ILE A 135 6.69 -11.04 -0.33
CA ILE A 135 7.33 -10.61 0.94
C ILE A 135 6.75 -11.36 2.13
N THR A 136 5.44 -11.64 2.09
CA THR A 136 4.72 -12.33 3.17
C THR A 136 5.02 -13.83 3.21
N ILE A 137 5.14 -14.48 2.05
CA ILE A 137 5.39 -15.92 1.96
C ILE A 137 6.85 -16.26 2.25
N PHE A 138 7.78 -15.51 1.66
CA PHE A 138 9.22 -15.73 1.82
C PHE A 138 9.73 -14.83 2.93
N ASP A 139 9.92 -15.40 4.12
CA ASP A 139 10.43 -14.69 5.28
C ASP A 139 11.95 -14.42 5.17
N VAL A 140 12.44 -13.51 6.02
CA VAL A 140 13.83 -13.06 6.02
C VAL A 140 14.84 -14.16 6.40
N VAL A 141 14.42 -15.22 7.11
CA VAL A 141 15.31 -16.32 7.54
C VAL A 141 15.37 -17.40 6.46
N SER A 142 14.23 -17.79 5.88
CA SER A 142 14.17 -18.85 4.88
C SER A 142 14.72 -18.42 3.51
N SER A 143 14.51 -17.16 3.10
CA SER A 143 14.85 -16.70 1.75
C SER A 143 15.09 -15.19 1.69
N PHE A 144 16.12 -14.71 2.39
CA PHE A 144 16.46 -13.29 2.51
C PHE A 144 16.49 -12.54 1.16
N TYR A 145 17.14 -13.08 0.13
CA TYR A 145 17.27 -12.40 -1.16
C TYR A 145 15.93 -12.20 -1.87
N ILE A 146 15.05 -13.19 -1.80
CA ILE A 146 13.70 -13.10 -2.39
C ILE A 146 12.90 -12.07 -1.61
N HIS A 147 12.92 -12.14 -0.27
CA HIS A 147 12.25 -11.19 0.60
C HIS A 147 12.68 -9.74 0.33
N ALA A 148 13.99 -9.47 0.33
CA ALA A 148 14.54 -8.14 0.11
C ALA A 148 14.23 -7.60 -1.29
N THR A 149 14.29 -8.46 -2.31
CA THR A 149 13.94 -8.08 -3.70
C THR A 149 12.45 -7.73 -3.80
N ALA A 150 11.59 -8.57 -3.22
CA ALA A 150 10.15 -8.33 -3.22
C ALA A 150 9.80 -7.05 -2.44
N PHE A 151 10.46 -6.79 -1.31
CA PHE A 151 10.32 -5.55 -0.55
C PHE A 151 10.69 -4.33 -1.39
N GLY A 152 11.81 -4.38 -2.11
CA GLY A 152 12.20 -3.33 -3.05
C GLY A 152 11.15 -3.11 -4.16
N ILE A 153 10.64 -4.18 -4.76
CA ILE A 153 9.59 -4.09 -5.80
C ILE A 153 8.31 -3.46 -5.23
N TRP A 154 7.86 -3.90 -4.05
CA TRP A 154 6.69 -3.33 -3.37
C TRP A 154 6.88 -1.83 -3.10
N LEU A 155 8.04 -1.42 -2.59
CA LEU A 155 8.34 -0.03 -2.29
C LEU A 155 8.38 0.87 -3.54
N ILE A 156 9.04 0.38 -4.60
CA ILE A 156 9.14 1.09 -5.88
C ILE A 156 7.76 1.23 -6.51
N THR A 157 7.01 0.13 -6.60
CA THR A 157 5.66 0.13 -7.18
C THR A 157 4.69 0.98 -6.38
N LEU A 158 4.78 1.00 -5.05
CA LEU A 158 4.02 1.91 -4.19
C LEU A 158 4.26 3.38 -4.56
N CYS A 159 5.52 3.78 -4.70
CA CYS A 159 5.87 5.15 -5.10
C CYS A 159 5.30 5.50 -6.48
N PHE A 160 5.46 4.60 -7.46
CA PHE A 160 4.90 4.79 -8.80
C PHE A 160 3.36 4.86 -8.77
N ASN A 161 2.69 3.98 -8.04
CA ASN A 161 1.24 3.94 -7.92
C ASN A 161 0.72 5.25 -7.34
N MET A 162 1.30 5.74 -6.24
CA MET A 162 0.93 7.02 -5.64
C MET A 162 1.13 8.19 -6.61
N LEU A 163 2.29 8.26 -7.27
CA LEU A 163 2.59 9.30 -8.25
C LEU A 163 1.62 9.28 -9.42
N ILE A 164 1.40 8.12 -10.03
CA ILE A 164 0.51 7.99 -11.20
C ILE A 164 -0.93 8.31 -10.81
N LEU A 165 -1.40 7.87 -9.64
CA LEU A 165 -2.73 8.22 -9.12
C LEU A 165 -2.89 9.72 -8.93
N ILE A 166 -1.88 10.41 -8.39
CA ILE A 166 -1.88 11.87 -8.25
C ILE A 166 -1.94 12.55 -9.62
N LEU A 167 -1.11 12.11 -10.58
CA LEU A 167 -1.10 12.66 -11.94
C LEU A 167 -2.45 12.45 -12.65
N LEU A 168 -3.00 11.24 -12.60
CA LEU A 168 -4.30 10.95 -13.21
C LEU A 168 -5.42 11.75 -12.53
N CYS A 169 -5.42 11.89 -11.20
CA CYS A 169 -6.37 12.73 -10.48
C CYS A 169 -6.27 14.21 -10.90
N TYR A 170 -5.06 14.72 -11.07
CA TYR A 170 -4.83 16.08 -11.54
C TYR A 170 -5.36 16.30 -12.97
N PHE A 171 -4.93 15.49 -13.93
CA PHE A 171 -5.28 15.67 -15.35
C PHE A 171 -6.71 15.25 -15.68
N SER A 172 -7.35 14.40 -14.87
CA SER A 172 -8.77 14.06 -15.04
C SER A 172 -9.72 15.18 -14.60
N GLY A 173 -9.22 16.24 -13.96
CA GLY A 173 -10.02 17.31 -13.37
C GLY A 173 -10.73 16.91 -12.07
N GLU A 174 -10.49 15.71 -11.54
CA GLU A 174 -11.19 15.19 -10.37
C GLU A 174 -10.92 16.02 -9.10
N ARG A 175 -9.74 16.64 -9.01
CA ARG A 175 -9.42 17.57 -7.92
C ARG A 175 -10.43 18.72 -7.81
N GLU A 176 -10.97 19.17 -8.94
CA GLU A 176 -11.80 20.37 -9.04
C GLU A 176 -13.30 20.07 -8.90
N SER A 177 -13.68 18.79 -8.78
CA SER A 177 -15.09 18.37 -8.68
C SER A 177 -15.76 18.86 -7.40
N SER A 178 -15.01 18.98 -6.30
CA SER A 178 -15.52 19.48 -5.02
C SER A 178 -14.40 19.98 -4.11
N LYS A 179 -14.75 20.77 -3.08
CA LYS A 179 -13.81 21.15 -2.02
C LYS A 179 -13.20 19.93 -1.31
N ALA A 180 -13.99 18.88 -1.12
CA ALA A 180 -13.54 17.63 -0.50
C ALA A 180 -12.52 16.89 -1.40
N SER A 181 -12.76 16.83 -2.71
CA SER A 181 -11.83 16.25 -3.69
C SER A 181 -10.50 17.01 -3.72
N SER A 182 -10.56 18.34 -3.67
CA SER A 182 -9.35 19.17 -3.59
C SER A 182 -8.56 18.91 -2.30
N TRP A 183 -9.21 18.84 -1.14
CA TRP A 183 -8.53 18.50 0.11
C TRP A 183 -7.90 17.10 0.06
N LEU A 184 -8.63 16.10 -0.45
CA LEU A 184 -8.15 14.72 -0.58
C LEU A 184 -6.92 14.64 -1.49
N PHE A 185 -6.90 15.41 -2.58
CA PHE A 185 -5.74 15.51 -3.46
C PHE A 185 -4.49 16.03 -2.74
N HIS A 186 -4.62 17.11 -1.96
CA HIS A 186 -3.48 17.65 -1.19
C HIS A 186 -3.00 16.66 -0.13
N LEU A 187 -3.91 15.91 0.51
CA LEU A 187 -3.54 14.86 1.44
C LEU A 187 -2.79 13.72 0.75
N LYS A 188 -3.24 13.27 -0.42
CA LYS A 188 -2.52 12.28 -1.25
C LYS A 188 -1.11 12.75 -1.61
N LEU A 189 -0.94 14.04 -1.95
CA LEU A 189 0.37 14.63 -2.23
C LEU A 189 1.29 14.60 -1.00
N MET A 190 0.78 14.94 0.18
CA MET A 190 1.54 14.87 1.44
C MET A 190 1.96 13.43 1.78
N LEU A 191 1.04 12.47 1.62
CA LEU A 191 1.34 11.06 1.84
C LEU A 191 2.40 10.54 0.86
N PHE A 192 2.32 10.94 -0.40
CA PHE A 192 3.32 10.59 -1.42
C PHE A 192 4.70 11.18 -1.08
N ALA A 193 4.78 12.48 -0.77
CA ALA A 193 6.04 13.12 -0.39
C ALA A 193 6.67 12.43 0.84
N THR A 194 5.85 12.12 1.85
CA THR A 194 6.29 11.39 3.04
C THR A 194 6.78 9.99 2.68
N THR A 195 6.05 9.28 1.82
CA THR A 195 6.42 7.93 1.34
C THR A 195 7.78 7.94 0.64
N VAL A 196 8.05 8.93 -0.23
CA VAL A 196 9.35 9.05 -0.91
C VAL A 196 10.47 9.28 0.10
N VAL A 197 10.29 10.18 1.07
CA VAL A 197 11.29 10.44 2.12
C VAL A 197 11.55 9.18 2.95
N LEU A 198 10.51 8.45 3.37
CA LEU A 198 10.65 7.20 4.11
C LEU A 198 11.32 6.10 3.28
N SER A 199 11.03 6.02 1.99
CA SER A 199 11.62 5.05 1.06
C SER A 199 13.13 5.25 0.90
N LEU A 200 13.54 6.51 0.71
CA LEU A 200 14.96 6.89 0.65
C LEU A 200 15.63 6.67 2.00
N SER A 201 14.98 7.08 3.10
CA SER A 201 15.44 6.85 4.48
C SER A 201 15.72 5.37 4.73
N MET A 202 14.79 4.46 4.42
CA MET A 202 14.97 3.02 4.60
C MET A 202 16.16 2.50 3.78
N SER A 203 16.28 2.93 2.53
CA SER A 203 17.38 2.49 1.67
C SER A 203 18.74 2.90 2.23
N CYS A 204 18.87 4.17 2.64
CA CYS A 204 20.11 4.69 3.21
C CYS A 204 20.42 4.08 4.59
N THR A 205 19.43 4.01 5.48
CA THR A 205 19.61 3.52 6.85
C THR A 205 19.88 2.02 6.88
N TYR A 206 19.20 1.21 6.07
CA TYR A 206 19.48 -0.23 5.96
C TYR A 206 20.91 -0.49 5.50
N LEU A 207 21.32 0.10 4.37
CA LEU A 207 22.66 -0.11 3.80
C LEU A 207 23.76 0.33 4.77
N TYR A 208 23.60 1.50 5.41
CA TYR A 208 24.55 1.99 6.39
C TYR A 208 24.59 1.10 7.64
N ALA A 209 23.43 0.72 8.17
CA ALA A 209 23.32 -0.08 9.37
C ALA A 209 23.98 -1.46 9.22
N VAL A 210 23.78 -2.12 8.07
CA VAL A 210 24.42 -3.42 7.78
C VAL A 210 25.91 -3.25 7.53
N ALA A 211 26.34 -2.20 6.82
CA ALA A 211 27.76 -1.96 6.55
C ALA A 211 28.59 -1.61 7.81
N LYS A 212 27.96 -1.00 8.82
CA LYS A 212 28.63 -0.57 10.07
C LYS A 212 28.17 -1.32 11.32
N CYS A 213 27.27 -2.29 11.18
CA CYS A 213 26.62 -2.98 12.29
C CYS A 213 26.08 -2.02 13.37
N HIS A 214 25.42 -0.93 12.95
CA HIS A 214 24.99 0.13 13.87
C HIS A 214 23.51 -0.01 14.27
N GLN A 215 23.27 -0.50 15.49
CA GLN A 215 21.93 -0.82 16.00
C GLN A 215 20.89 0.30 15.88
N PHE A 216 21.25 1.56 16.19
CA PHE A 216 20.29 2.66 16.15
C PHE A 216 19.93 3.10 14.72
N ILE A 217 20.84 2.92 13.76
CA ILE A 217 20.53 3.24 12.37
C ILE A 217 19.63 2.13 11.79
N TYR A 218 19.83 0.88 12.20
CA TYR A 218 18.90 -0.20 11.88
C TYR A 218 17.50 0.06 12.47
N ALA A 219 17.42 0.63 13.68
CA ALA A 219 16.15 1.05 14.26
C ALA A 219 15.46 2.16 13.44
N LEU A 220 16.20 3.09 12.83
CA LEU A 220 15.63 4.11 11.94
C LEU A 220 15.03 3.50 10.66
N PHE A 221 15.64 2.43 10.14
CA PHE A 221 15.04 1.63 9.07
C PHE A 221 13.69 1.05 9.52
N SER A 222 13.65 0.39 10.67
CA SER A 222 12.43 -0.19 11.24
C SER A 222 11.35 0.87 11.52
N ILE A 223 11.70 2.04 12.07
CA ILE A 223 10.76 3.15 12.31
C ILE A 223 10.15 3.63 10.98
N SER A 224 10.98 3.75 9.95
CA SER A 224 10.50 4.19 8.64
C SER A 224 9.50 3.20 8.05
N GLU A 225 9.76 1.89 8.23
CA GLU A 225 8.85 0.81 7.85
C GLU A 225 7.52 0.88 8.63
N TYR A 226 7.60 1.11 9.96
CA TYR A 226 6.44 1.21 10.86
C TYR A 226 5.50 2.37 10.48
N ILE A 227 6.03 3.45 9.92
CA ILE A 227 5.24 4.58 9.44
C ILE A 227 4.73 4.33 8.01
N LEU A 228 5.56 3.73 7.15
CA LEU A 228 5.22 3.55 5.75
C LEU A 228 4.04 2.59 5.53
N VAL A 229 3.97 1.46 6.26
CA VAL A 229 2.90 0.48 6.08
C VAL A 229 1.51 1.06 6.37
N PRO A 230 1.29 1.80 7.48
CA PRO A 230 0.06 2.55 7.70
C PRO A 230 -0.22 3.60 6.61
N ILE A 231 0.79 4.30 6.11
CA ILE A 231 0.62 5.26 5.00
C ILE A 231 0.13 4.56 3.73
N ASN A 232 0.68 3.39 3.38
CA ASN A 232 0.19 2.58 2.26
C ASN A 232 -1.31 2.27 2.45
N SER A 233 -1.68 1.72 3.61
CA SER A 233 -3.06 1.40 3.95
C SER A 233 -3.99 2.61 3.84
N LEU A 234 -3.59 3.74 4.43
CA LEU A 234 -4.36 4.98 4.41
C LEU A 234 -4.53 5.56 3.01
N PHE A 235 -3.47 5.54 2.19
CA PHE A 235 -3.54 6.05 0.83
C PHE A 235 -4.55 5.29 -0.02
N TYR A 236 -4.59 3.97 0.13
CA TYR A 236 -5.53 3.11 -0.60
C TYR A 236 -6.94 3.14 -0.03
N PHE A 237 -7.12 3.49 1.25
CA PHE A 237 -8.44 3.69 1.85
C PHE A 237 -9.23 4.80 1.15
N PHE A 238 -8.54 5.79 0.56
CA PHE A 238 -9.18 6.88 -0.18
C PHE A 238 -9.94 6.47 -1.43
N ILE A 239 -9.82 5.22 -1.89
CA ILE A 239 -10.67 4.65 -2.93
C ILE A 239 -12.17 4.78 -2.59
N TYR A 240 -12.52 4.84 -1.30
CA TYR A 240 -13.88 5.06 -0.85
C TYR A 240 -14.50 6.34 -1.45
N TRP A 241 -13.74 7.43 -1.44
CA TRP A 241 -14.16 8.71 -2.00
C TRP A 241 -13.99 8.75 -3.51
N ASP A 242 -12.88 8.22 -4.05
CA ASP A 242 -12.66 8.18 -5.50
C ASP A 242 -13.80 7.46 -6.24
N CYS A 243 -14.31 6.36 -5.66
CA CYS A 243 -15.45 5.61 -6.20
C CYS A 243 -16.80 6.34 -6.07
N SER A 244 -16.96 7.19 -5.05
CA SER A 244 -18.19 8.00 -4.93
C SER A 244 -18.36 8.94 -6.13
N ASN A 245 -17.25 9.49 -6.63
CA ASN A 245 -17.26 10.35 -7.82
C ASN A 245 -17.63 9.58 -9.10
N ILE A 246 -17.30 8.27 -9.19
CA ILE A 246 -17.77 7.40 -10.28
C ILE A 246 -19.29 7.25 -10.22
N SER A 247 -19.85 6.92 -9.05
CA SER A 247 -21.29 6.70 -8.92
C SER A 247 -22.11 7.92 -9.32
N ILE A 248 -21.64 9.13 -8.98
CA ILE A 248 -22.27 10.40 -9.38
C ILE A 248 -22.22 10.57 -10.90
N ARG A 249 -21.09 10.27 -11.56
CA ARG A 249 -20.98 10.34 -13.03
C ARG A 249 -21.84 9.32 -13.76
N LEU A 250 -22.05 8.14 -13.17
CA LEU A 250 -22.92 7.11 -13.74
C LEU A 250 -24.41 7.46 -13.62
N MET A 251 -24.80 8.17 -12.56
CA MET A 251 -26.19 8.62 -12.37
C MET A 251 -26.52 9.91 -13.15
N GLY A 252 -25.52 10.71 -13.49
CA GLY A 252 -25.69 11.99 -14.19
C GLY A 252 -25.75 11.92 -15.72
N ASN A 253 -25.46 10.76 -16.32
CA ASN A 253 -25.55 10.47 -17.75
C ASN A 253 -26.70 9.50 -18.04
#